data_AF-A0A3N9P7E4-F1
#
_entry.id   AF-A0A3N9P7E4-F1
#
_cell.length_a   1.000
_cell.length_b   1.000
_cell.length_c   1.000
_cell.angle_alpha   90.00
_cell.angle_beta   90.00
_cell.angle_gamma   90.00
#
_symmetry.space_group_name_H-M   'P 1'
#
loop_
_entity.id
_entity.type
_entity.pdbx_description
1 polymer ?
#
loop_
_entity_poly.entity_id
_entity_poly.type
_entity_poly.pdbx_seq_one_letter_code
_entity_poly.pdbx_strand_id
1 'polypeptide(L)'
;MPRKPAGAFILLSRDAETVEIINIAVREDVQGQGIGKRLLQAALEQAKSSQTKAIEVGTGNSSLDQLAFYQKCGFRIIGVDRDFFVRNYAEDIYENGIQCRDMIRLRYDDDGEKVVQRK
;
A
#
# COMPACT_ATOMS: atom_id res chain seq x y z
N MET A 1 20.64 16.44 -17.83
CA MET A 1 19.61 15.38 -17.89
C MET A 1 18.62 15.61 -16.75
N PRO A 2 17.31 15.77 -16.99
CA PRO A 2 16.34 15.91 -15.91
C PRO A 2 16.25 14.60 -15.11
N ARG A 3 16.22 14.72 -13.78
CA ARG A 3 16.14 13.58 -12.87
C ARG A 3 14.72 13.00 -12.90
N LYS A 4 14.57 11.73 -13.30
CA LYS A 4 13.27 11.03 -13.35
C LYS A 4 12.84 10.56 -11.95
N PRO A 5 11.59 10.80 -11.49
CA PRO A 5 11.08 10.29 -10.22
C PRO A 5 11.15 8.76 -10.14
N ALA A 6 11.64 8.23 -9.02
CA ALA A 6 11.79 6.78 -8.80
C ALA A 6 10.48 6.09 -8.39
N GLY A 7 9.51 6.87 -7.91
CA GLY A 7 8.20 6.40 -7.49
C GLY A 7 7.39 7.53 -6.88
N ALA A 8 6.14 7.22 -6.54
CA ALA A 8 5.18 8.15 -5.97
C ALA A 8 4.21 7.40 -5.04
N PHE A 9 3.53 8.14 -4.17
CA PHE A 9 2.38 7.66 -3.40
C PHE A 9 1.32 8.75 -3.32
N ILE A 10 0.08 8.35 -3.05
CA ILE A 10 -1.06 9.27 -2.82
C ILE A 10 -1.76 8.84 -1.54
N LEU A 11 -2.00 9.82 -0.67
CA LEU A 11 -2.75 9.66 0.58
C LEU A 11 -4.11 10.32 0.44
N LEU A 12 -5.14 9.65 0.96
CA LEU A 12 -6.50 10.18 1.05
C LEU A 12 -7.03 9.98 2.47
N SER A 13 -7.54 11.04 3.11
CA SER A 13 -8.26 10.91 4.38
C SER A 13 -9.51 10.08 4.18
N ARG A 14 -9.65 8.98 4.92
CA ARG A 14 -10.86 8.15 4.93
C ARG A 14 -11.87 8.67 5.94
N ASP A 15 -11.36 8.99 7.13
CA ASP A 15 -12.10 9.59 8.22
C ASP A 15 -11.15 10.48 9.07
N ALA A 16 -11.58 10.89 10.25
CA ALA A 16 -10.80 11.77 11.13
C ALA A 16 -9.48 11.15 11.63
N GLU A 17 -9.41 9.82 11.73
CA GLU A 17 -8.29 9.11 12.36
C GLU A 17 -7.61 8.10 11.41
N THR A 18 -8.14 7.91 10.20
CA THR A 18 -7.63 6.94 9.22
C THR A 18 -7.29 7.61 7.89
N VAL A 19 -6.09 7.31 7.37
CA VAL A 19 -5.64 7.68 6.02
C VAL A 19 -5.47 6.44 5.17
N GLU A 20 -5.80 6.50 3.90
CA GLU A 20 -5.58 5.41 2.94
C GLU A 20 -4.49 5.76 1.94
N ILE A 21 -3.58 4.82 1.70
CA ILE A 21 -2.67 4.84 0.55
C ILE A 21 -3.48 4.32 -0.65
N ILE A 22 -4.04 5.24 -1.44
CA ILE A 22 -4.84 4.88 -2.63
C ILE A 22 -3.97 4.57 -3.84
N ASN A 23 -2.70 4.97 -3.82
CA ASN A 23 -1.73 4.62 -4.84
C ASN A 23 -0.32 4.64 -4.23
N ILE A 24 0.50 3.64 -4.58
CA ILE A 24 1.93 3.64 -4.34
C ILE A 24 2.60 2.87 -5.48
N ALA A 25 3.59 3.48 -6.12
CA ALA A 25 4.25 2.90 -7.28
C ALA A 25 5.74 3.19 -7.26
N VAL A 26 6.53 2.20 -7.69
CA VAL A 26 7.97 2.31 -7.95
C VAL A 26 8.20 2.02 -9.42
N ARG A 27 8.99 2.86 -10.07
CA ARG A 27 9.36 2.69 -11.47
C ARG A 27 10.08 1.35 -11.65
N GLU A 28 9.67 0.58 -12.66
CA GLU A 28 10.04 -0.83 -12.84
C GLU A 28 11.56 -1.08 -12.87
N ASP A 29 12.31 -0.21 -13.54
CA ASP A 29 13.79 -0.26 -13.67
C ASP A 29 14.56 -0.12 -12.35
N VAL A 30 13.88 0.30 -11.27
CA VAL A 30 14.49 0.51 -9.94
C VAL A 30 13.76 -0.23 -8.81
N GLN A 31 12.88 -1.18 -9.15
CA GLN A 31 12.27 -2.07 -8.16
C GLN A 31 13.31 -3.02 -7.53
N GLY A 32 12.97 -3.64 -6.40
CA GLY A 32 13.89 -4.52 -5.65
C GLY A 32 14.99 -3.79 -4.84
N GLN A 33 15.13 -2.47 -4.98
CA GLN A 33 16.18 -1.67 -4.32
C GLN A 33 15.70 -0.99 -3.00
N GLY A 34 14.64 -1.52 -2.40
CA GLY A 34 14.05 -1.00 -1.16
C GLY A 34 13.33 0.35 -1.29
N ILE A 35 13.09 0.85 -2.52
CA ILE A 35 12.41 2.14 -2.75
C ILE A 35 10.97 2.11 -2.24
N GLY A 36 10.23 1.01 -2.47
CA GLY A 36 8.86 0.87 -1.98
C GLY A 36 8.75 1.01 -0.46
N LYS A 37 9.69 0.40 0.28
CA LYS A 37 9.77 0.56 1.75
C LYS A 37 10.00 2.01 2.15
N ARG A 38 10.88 2.73 1.43
CA ARG A 38 11.12 4.17 1.70
C ARG A 38 9.90 5.03 1.40
N LEU A 39 9.17 4.76 0.31
CA LEU A 39 7.92 5.46 0.01
C LEU A 39 6.85 5.20 1.07
N LEU A 40 6.71 3.95 1.51
CA LEU A 40 5.77 3.58 2.57
C LEU A 40 6.12 4.24 3.91
N GLN A 41 7.41 4.30 4.27
CA GLN A 41 7.87 5.03 5.44
C GLN A 41 7.56 6.54 5.34
N ALA A 42 7.80 7.15 4.19
CA ALA A 42 7.45 8.55 3.96
C ALA A 42 5.94 8.80 4.07
N ALA A 43 5.12 7.88 3.55
CA ALA A 43 3.67 7.92 3.70
C ALA A 43 3.23 7.82 5.18
N LEU A 44 3.84 6.91 5.96
CA LEU A 44 3.62 6.77 7.40
C LEU A 44 4.01 8.05 8.16
N GLU A 45 5.17 8.62 7.86
CA GLU A 45 5.64 9.87 8.46
C GLU A 45 4.72 11.05 8.13
N GLN A 46 4.25 11.16 6.89
CA GLN A 46 3.33 12.21 6.47
C GLN A 46 1.98 12.07 7.18
N ALA A 47 1.46 10.85 7.33
CA ALA A 47 0.20 10.60 8.03
C ALA A 47 0.29 10.89 9.54
N LYS A 48 1.45 10.66 10.19
CA LYS A 48 1.68 11.01 11.61
C LYS A 48 1.58 12.51 11.92
N SER A 49 1.71 13.38 10.92
CA SER A 49 1.57 14.83 11.10
C SER A 49 0.12 15.28 11.26
N SER A 50 -0.82 14.47 10.79
CA SER A 50 -2.24 14.53 11.12
C SER A 50 -2.52 13.65 12.33
N GLN A 51 -3.60 13.85 13.10
CA GLN A 51 -3.99 13.03 14.26
C GLN A 51 -4.41 11.59 13.88
N THR A 52 -3.81 11.03 12.83
CA THR A 52 -4.05 9.72 12.26
C THR A 52 -3.58 8.63 13.22
N LYS A 53 -4.48 7.71 13.54
CA LYS A 53 -4.21 6.51 14.33
C LYS A 53 -3.98 5.28 13.48
N ALA A 54 -4.36 5.30 12.20
CA ALA A 54 -4.16 4.17 11.31
C ALA A 54 -3.99 4.54 9.85
N ILE A 55 -3.30 3.65 9.13
CA ILE A 55 -3.16 3.72 7.69
C ILE A 55 -3.71 2.45 7.06
N GLU A 56 -4.51 2.62 6.02
CA GLU A 56 -5.06 1.52 5.22
C GLU A 56 -4.45 1.48 3.82
N VAL A 57 -4.45 0.29 3.23
CA VAL A 57 -4.12 0.07 1.83
C VAL A 57 -4.99 -1.05 1.27
N GLY A 58 -5.38 -0.91 0.00
CA GLY A 58 -6.02 -1.96 -0.78
C GLY A 58 -5.07 -2.50 -1.85
N THR A 59 -5.03 -3.82 -2.03
CA THR A 59 -4.32 -4.46 -3.15
C THR A 59 -5.12 -5.63 -3.71
N GLY A 60 -4.80 -6.06 -4.93
CA GLY A 60 -5.45 -7.21 -5.57
C GLY A 60 -5.17 -8.52 -4.83
N ASN A 61 -6.13 -9.45 -4.84
CA ASN A 61 -5.91 -10.81 -4.34
C ASN A 61 -4.79 -11.55 -5.10
N SER A 62 -4.51 -11.16 -6.35
CA SER A 62 -3.43 -11.71 -7.18
C SER A 62 -2.06 -11.08 -6.90
N SER A 63 -2.02 -9.94 -6.20
CA SER A 63 -0.80 -9.13 -6.01
C SER A 63 0.06 -9.67 -4.86
N LEU A 64 0.56 -10.90 -5.02
CA LEU A 64 1.26 -11.66 -3.98
C LEU A 64 2.47 -10.93 -3.40
N ASP A 65 3.27 -10.28 -4.24
CA ASP A 65 4.45 -9.51 -3.80
C ASP A 65 4.06 -8.31 -2.95
N GLN A 66 2.94 -7.65 -3.27
CA GLN A 66 2.42 -6.52 -2.50
C GLN A 66 1.89 -7.00 -1.16
N LEU A 67 1.13 -8.10 -1.13
CA LEU A 67 0.66 -8.72 0.11
C LEU A 67 1.84 -9.10 1.04
N ALA A 68 2.89 -9.70 0.48
CA ALA A 68 4.10 -10.01 1.24
C ALA A 68 4.82 -8.73 1.72
N PHE A 69 4.92 -7.72 0.86
CA PHE A 69 5.57 -6.44 1.16
C PHE A 69 4.88 -5.70 2.30
N TYR A 70 3.55 -5.50 2.24
CA TYR A 70 2.81 -4.75 3.26
C TYR A 70 2.84 -5.48 4.60
N GLN A 71 2.69 -6.81 4.62
CA GLN A 71 2.77 -7.59 5.86
C GLN A 71 4.17 -7.53 6.48
N LYS A 72 5.26 -7.57 5.68
CA LYS A 72 6.63 -7.34 6.17
C LYS A 72 6.82 -5.92 6.74
N CYS A 73 5.99 -4.96 6.33
CA CYS A 73 6.00 -3.60 6.86
C CYS A 73 5.05 -3.41 8.07
N GLY A 74 4.42 -4.47 8.56
CA GLY A 74 3.57 -4.43 9.76
C GLY A 74 2.07 -4.28 9.49
N PHE A 75 1.64 -4.21 8.23
CA PHE A 75 0.21 -4.18 7.92
C PHE A 75 -0.43 -5.55 8.15
N ARG A 76 -1.66 -5.55 8.66
CA ARG A 76 -2.47 -6.75 8.87
C ARG A 76 -3.67 -6.75 7.94
N ILE A 77 -4.01 -7.91 7.37
CA ILE A 77 -5.24 -8.07 6.59
C ILE A 77 -6.43 -7.91 7.52
N ILE A 78 -7.35 -7.01 7.17
CA ILE A 78 -8.55 -6.69 7.97
C ILE A 78 -9.86 -7.02 7.25
N GLY A 79 -9.81 -7.31 5.96
CA GLY A 79 -11.00 -7.66 5.20
C GLY A 79 -10.75 -7.91 3.73
N VAL A 80 -11.81 -8.30 3.05
CA VAL A 80 -11.85 -8.52 1.60
C VAL A 80 -13.07 -7.80 1.05
N ASP A 81 -12.84 -6.88 0.12
CA ASP A 81 -13.90 -6.36 -0.73
C ASP A 81 -14.01 -7.26 -1.96
N ARG A 82 -14.94 -8.22 -1.88
CA ARG A 82 -15.17 -9.22 -2.92
C ARG A 82 -15.58 -8.56 -4.22
N ASP A 83 -15.16 -9.08 -5.35
CA ASP A 83 -15.52 -8.60 -6.70
C ASP A 83 -15.14 -7.13 -6.98
N PHE A 84 -14.29 -6.50 -6.16
CA PHE A 84 -13.94 -5.10 -6.33
C PHE A 84 -13.42 -4.81 -7.74
N PHE A 85 -12.51 -5.62 -8.28
CA PHE A 85 -11.92 -5.35 -9.59
C PHE A 85 -12.90 -5.66 -10.72
N VAL A 86 -13.72 -6.69 -10.58
CA VAL A 86 -14.78 -7.03 -11.56
C VAL A 86 -15.85 -5.94 -11.64
N ARG A 87 -16.18 -5.30 -10.53
CA ARG A 87 -17.16 -4.20 -10.52
C ARG A 87 -16.61 -2.87 -11.06
N ASN A 88 -15.30 -2.65 -10.97
CA ASN A 88 -14.68 -1.35 -11.26
C ASN A 88 -13.88 -1.30 -12.56
N TYR A 89 -13.58 -2.45 -13.18
CA TYR A 89 -12.84 -2.54 -14.44
C TYR A 89 -13.62 -3.40 -15.44
N ALA A 90 -13.64 -2.97 -16.70
CA ALA A 90 -14.35 -3.67 -17.77
C ALA A 90 -13.61 -4.94 -18.25
N GLU A 91 -12.29 -4.95 -18.13
CA GLU A 91 -11.44 -6.06 -18.56
C GLU A 91 -10.93 -6.84 -17.34
N ASP A 92 -10.83 -8.16 -17.49
CA ASP A 92 -10.24 -9.01 -16.47
C ASP A 92 -8.73 -8.75 -16.34
N ILE A 93 -8.30 -8.56 -15.10
CA ILE A 93 -6.89 -8.35 -14.75
C ILE A 93 -6.32 -9.69 -14.26
N TYR A 94 -5.15 -10.08 -14.77
CA TYR A 94 -4.45 -11.29 -14.35
C TYR A 94 -3.00 -10.97 -13.96
N GLU A 95 -2.57 -11.52 -12.82
CA GLU A 95 -1.19 -11.48 -12.37
C GLU A 95 -0.78 -12.89 -11.92
N ASN A 96 0.39 -13.38 -12.36
CA ASN A 96 0.88 -14.72 -12.01
C ASN A 96 -0.11 -15.87 -12.32
N GLY A 97 -0.96 -15.70 -13.35
CA GLY A 97 -2.00 -16.67 -13.70
C GLY A 97 -3.22 -16.69 -12.76
N ILE A 98 -3.31 -15.75 -11.81
CA ILE A 98 -4.43 -15.59 -10.88
C ILE A 98 -5.26 -14.38 -11.34
N GLN A 99 -6.58 -14.54 -11.43
CA GLN A 99 -7.47 -13.42 -11.70
C GLN A 99 -7.48 -12.46 -10.50
N CYS A 100 -7.20 -11.19 -10.75
CA CYS A 100 -7.39 -10.10 -9.81
C CYS A 100 -8.87 -9.75 -9.79
N ARG A 101 -9.58 -10.27 -8.79
CA ARG A 101 -11.04 -10.17 -8.64
C ARG A 101 -11.43 -9.38 -7.40
N ASP A 102 -10.79 -9.68 -6.28
CA ASP A 102 -11.09 -9.14 -4.97
C ASP A 102 -10.01 -8.14 -4.53
N MET A 103 -10.41 -7.12 -3.77
CA MET A 103 -9.46 -6.25 -3.08
C MET A 103 -9.24 -6.74 -1.65
N ILE A 104 -8.00 -7.06 -1.32
CA ILE A 104 -7.56 -7.35 0.03
C ILE A 104 -7.28 -6.03 0.74
N ARG A 105 -7.94 -5.81 1.87
CA ARG A 105 -7.77 -4.62 2.71
C ARG A 105 -6.78 -4.92 3.83
N LEU A 106 -5.76 -4.07 3.95
CA LEU A 106 -4.78 -4.16 5.01
C LEU A 106 -4.70 -2.85 5.80
N ARG A 107 -4.39 -2.95 7.09
CA ARG A 107 -4.29 -1.83 8.02
C ARG A 107 -3.02 -1.91 8.86
N TYR A 108 -2.39 -0.77 9.05
CA TYR A 108 -1.33 -0.54 10.02
C TYR A 108 -1.88 0.41 11.09
N ASP A 109 -1.94 -0.04 12.34
CA ASP A 109 -2.30 0.81 13.47
C ASP A 109 -1.02 1.46 14.02
N ASP A 110 -1.04 2.78 14.17
CA ASP A 110 0.09 3.51 14.76
C ASP A 110 -0.04 3.49 16.28
N ASP A 111 0.52 2.47 16.92
CA ASP A 111 0.51 2.31 18.38
C ASP A 111 1.38 3.35 19.11
N GLY A 112 1.93 4.35 18.41
CA GLY A 112 2.79 5.40 18.99
C GLY A 112 4.22 4.94 19.29
N GLU A 113 4.54 3.65 19.10
CA GLU A 113 5.90 3.15 19.21
C GLU A 113 6.72 3.56 17.99
N LYS A 114 7.87 4.19 18.23
CA LYS A 114 8.85 4.48 17.18
C LYS A 114 9.19 3.17 16.49
N VAL A 115 8.95 3.07 15.18
CA VAL A 115 9.42 1.96 14.34
C VAL A 115 10.92 1.86 14.53
N VAL A 116 11.35 0.95 15.40
CA VAL A 116 12.76 0.63 15.59
C VAL A 116 13.20 0.05 14.25
N GLN A 117 14.09 0.75 13.55
CA GLN A 117 14.77 0.22 12.38
C GLN A 117 15.55 -1.01 12.84
N ARG A 118 14.95 -2.20 12.75
CA ARG A 118 15.68 -3.45 12.90
C ARG A 118 16.52 -3.59 11.63
N LYS A 119 17.84 -3.69 11.87
CA LYS A 119 18.92 -3.86 10.90
C LYS A 119 18.64 -5.01 9.93
#